data_AF-W2KMH9-F1
#
_entry.id   AF-W2KMH9-F1
#
_cell.length_a   1.000
_cell.length_b   1.000
_cell.length_c   1.000
_cell.angle_alpha   90.00
_cell.angle_beta   90.00
_cell.angle_gamma   90.00
#
_symmetry.space_group_name_H-M   'P 1'
#
loop_
_entity.id
_entity.type
_entity.pdbx_description
1 polymer ?
#
loop_
_entity_poly.entity_id
_entity_poly.type
_entity_poly.pdbx_seq_one_letter_code
_entity_poly.pdbx_strand_id
1 'polypeptide(L)'
;MYLFRGEIPRLFLTDRESINRSAGLLAIWAPFEILDGQNTVLQGVYRGLGKQKVAATVSTVAYYACGIPVAALLGFRLALSVEGLWLGFGFGVFVSVSLLLCMLLGRWSWKELAEEAQQRTA
;
A
#
# COMPACT_ATOMS: atom_id res chain seq x y z
N MET A 1 -14.06 6.15 -6.37
CA MET A 1 -13.25 5.55 -7.45
C MET A 1 -14.08 4.70 -8.41
N TYR A 2 -14.82 3.68 -7.94
CA TYR A 2 -15.57 2.77 -8.81
C TYR A 2 -16.73 3.42 -9.59
N LEU A 3 -17.60 4.19 -8.92
CA LEU A 3 -18.80 4.82 -9.51
C LEU A 3 -18.48 5.83 -10.63
N PHE A 4 -17.45 6.64 -10.43
CA PHE A 4 -17.05 7.70 -11.37
C PHE A 4 -15.87 7.29 -12.26
N ARG A 5 -15.60 5.99 -12.41
CA ARG A 5 -14.42 5.48 -13.14
C ARG A 5 -14.36 5.95 -14.60
N GLY A 6 -15.50 6.24 -15.22
CA GLY A 6 -15.57 6.75 -16.60
C GLY A 6 -15.33 8.25 -16.73
N GLU A 7 -15.62 9.03 -15.68
CA GLU A 7 -15.52 10.49 -15.73
C GLU A 7 -14.19 11.00 -15.17
N ILE A 8 -13.64 10.34 -14.14
CA ILE A 8 -12.36 10.74 -13.52
C ILE A 8 -11.22 10.83 -14.55
N PRO A 9 -10.99 9.83 -15.43
CA PRO A 9 -9.90 9.91 -16.41
C PRO A 9 -10.08 11.06 -17.41
N ARG A 10 -11.31 11.48 -17.71
CA ARG A 10 -11.61 12.54 -18.69
C ARG A 10 -11.16 13.92 -18.21
N LEU A 11 -10.93 14.08 -16.91
CA LEU A 11 -10.35 15.31 -16.34
C LEU A 11 -8.87 15.47 -16.71
N PHE A 12 -8.18 14.37 -17.01
CA PHE A 12 -6.74 14.34 -17.24
C PHE A 12 -6.35 13.92 -18.66
N LEU A 13 -7.24 13.20 -19.37
CA LEU A 13 -6.98 12.57 -20.64
C LEU A 13 -7.99 13.02 -21.70
N THR A 14 -7.50 13.23 -22.91
CA THR A 14 -8.33 13.59 -24.08
C THR A 14 -8.54 12.41 -25.02
N ASP A 15 -7.59 11.47 -25.05
CA ASP A 15 -7.64 10.27 -25.90
C ASP A 15 -8.61 9.20 -25.34
N ARG A 16 -9.48 8.68 -26.21
CA ARG A 16 -10.53 7.71 -25.82
C ARG A 16 -9.95 6.36 -25.40
N GLU A 17 -8.87 5.90 -26.02
CA GLU A 17 -8.26 4.61 -25.67
C GLU A 17 -7.70 4.67 -24.24
N SER A 18 -6.95 5.73 -23.94
CA SER A 18 -6.35 5.98 -22.64
C SER A 18 -7.41 6.15 -21.54
N ILE A 19 -8.50 6.89 -21.81
CA ILE A 19 -9.65 7.02 -20.89
C ILE A 19 -10.22 5.65 -20.54
N ASN A 20 -10.47 4.79 -21.54
CA ASN A 20 -11.07 3.48 -21.33
C ASN A 20 -10.16 2.55 -20.51
N ARG A 21 -8.84 2.55 -20.79
CA ARG A 21 -7.86 1.79 -20.00
C ARG A 21 -7.80 2.27 -18.56
N SER A 22 -7.69 3.58 -18.34
CA SER A 22 -7.68 4.17 -17.00
C SER A 22 -8.98 3.87 -16.23
N ALA A 23 -10.14 3.90 -16.89
CA ALA A 23 -11.41 3.54 -16.26
C ALA A 23 -11.43 2.07 -15.79
N GLY A 24 -10.84 1.15 -16.59
CA GLY A 24 -10.64 -0.25 -16.21
C GLY A 24 -9.72 -0.40 -15.01
N LEU A 25 -8.57 0.27 -15.03
CA LEU A 25 -7.61 0.30 -13.92
C LEU A 25 -8.24 0.82 -12.63
N LEU A 26 -8.99 1.92 -12.68
CA LEU A 26 -9.68 2.47 -11.50
C LEU A 26 -10.69 1.48 -10.90
N ALA A 27 -11.32 0.63 -11.73
CA ALA A 27 -12.23 -0.40 -11.23
C ALA A 27 -11.49 -1.52 -10.51
N ILE A 28 -10.36 -1.96 -11.07
CA ILE A 28 -9.50 -2.99 -10.48
C ILE A 28 -8.85 -2.47 -9.19
N TRP A 29 -8.45 -1.20 -9.17
CA TRP A 29 -7.75 -0.58 -8.05
C TRP A 29 -8.67 -0.14 -6.90
N ALA A 30 -9.93 0.16 -7.17
CA ALA A 30 -10.90 0.60 -6.16
C ALA A 30 -10.91 -0.24 -4.85
N PRO A 31 -10.89 -1.59 -4.86
CA PRO A 31 -10.80 -2.36 -3.62
C PRO A 31 -9.44 -2.25 -2.90
N PHE A 32 -8.34 -2.01 -3.62
CA PHE A 32 -7.00 -1.89 -3.04
C PHE A 32 -6.83 -0.61 -2.22
N GLU A 33 -7.66 0.41 -2.42
CA GLU A 33 -7.64 1.62 -1.60
C GLU A 33 -7.93 1.37 -0.12
N ILE A 34 -8.73 0.33 0.20
CA ILE A 34 -8.95 -0.06 1.61
C ILE A 34 -7.62 -0.52 2.23
N LEU A 35 -6.84 -1.25 1.45
CA LEU A 35 -5.54 -1.76 1.86
C LEU A 35 -4.52 -0.63 2.03
N ASP A 36 -4.51 0.33 1.13
CA ASP A 36 -3.64 1.51 1.21
C ASP A 36 -4.01 2.41 2.41
N GLY A 37 -5.30 2.55 2.67
CA GLY A 37 -5.82 3.19 3.89
C GLY A 37 -5.33 2.49 5.17
N GLN A 38 -5.40 1.16 5.21
CA GLN A 38 -4.86 0.38 6.34
C GLN A 38 -3.35 0.55 6.50
N ASN A 39 -2.59 0.57 5.38
CA ASN A 39 -1.16 0.83 5.43
C ASN A 39 -0.89 2.20 6.06
N THR A 40 -1.60 3.23 5.59
CA THR A 40 -1.46 4.61 6.08
C THR A 40 -1.74 4.70 7.59
N VAL A 41 -2.79 4.05 8.07
CA VAL A 41 -3.12 3.99 9.51
C VAL A 41 -1.99 3.31 10.29
N LEU A 42 -1.50 2.14 9.84
CA LEU A 42 -0.41 1.45 10.51
C LEU A 42 0.87 2.29 10.54
N GLN A 43 1.25 2.94 9.45
CA GLN A 43 2.38 3.88 9.46
C GLN A 43 2.18 4.99 10.49
N GLY A 44 0.95 5.48 10.66
CA GLY A 44 0.57 6.42 11.72
C GLY A 44 0.77 5.85 13.12
N VAL A 45 0.28 4.64 13.38
CA VAL A 45 0.44 3.93 14.66
C VAL A 45 1.91 3.78 15.02
N TYR A 46 2.73 3.25 14.09
CA TYR A 46 4.16 3.06 14.35
C TYR A 46 4.91 4.37 14.59
N ARG A 47 4.50 5.47 13.94
CA ARG A 47 5.02 6.82 14.25
C ARG A 47 4.62 7.27 15.65
N GLY A 48 3.37 7.06 16.04
CA GLY A 48 2.89 7.37 17.40
C GLY A 48 3.61 6.58 18.50
N LEU A 49 3.97 5.33 18.21
CA LEU A 49 4.74 4.47 19.13
C LEU A 49 6.25 4.81 19.17
N GLY A 50 6.74 5.72 18.33
CA GLY A 50 8.17 5.99 18.16
C GLY A 50 8.96 4.85 17.53
N LYS A 51 8.29 3.92 16.83
CA LYS A 51 8.86 2.77 16.13
C LYS A 51 8.86 2.97 14.60
N GLN A 52 8.89 4.22 14.12
CA GLN A 52 8.85 4.55 12.69
C GLN A 52 9.96 3.91 11.85
N LYS A 53 11.14 3.66 12.44
CA LYS A 53 12.23 2.95 11.76
C LYS A 53 11.83 1.54 11.35
N VAL A 54 11.10 0.82 12.22
CA VAL A 54 10.60 -0.53 11.89
C VAL A 54 9.63 -0.45 10.72
N ALA A 55 8.68 0.51 10.78
CA ALA A 55 7.67 0.66 9.75
C ALA A 55 8.28 1.02 8.38
N ALA A 56 9.24 1.94 8.37
CA ALA A 56 9.97 2.31 7.16
C ALA A 56 10.75 1.11 6.58
N THR A 57 11.53 0.39 7.39
CA THR A 57 12.31 -0.76 6.93
C THR A 57 11.42 -1.87 6.36
N VAL A 58 10.36 -2.25 7.07
CA VAL A 58 9.43 -3.30 6.60
C VAL A 58 8.77 -2.90 5.29
N SER A 59 8.35 -1.64 5.17
CA SER A 59 7.67 -1.15 3.97
C SER A 59 8.63 -1.11 2.78
N THR A 60 9.84 -0.58 2.97
CA THR A 60 10.88 -0.59 1.93
C THR A 60 11.17 -2.02 1.47
N VAL A 61 11.35 -2.97 2.38
CA VAL A 61 11.60 -4.36 1.99
C VAL A 61 10.39 -4.93 1.25
N ALA A 62 9.17 -4.72 1.72
CA ALA A 62 7.96 -5.22 1.07
C ALA A 62 7.81 -4.68 -0.36
N TYR A 63 8.00 -3.38 -0.59
CA TYR A 63 7.89 -2.80 -1.92
C TYR A 63 9.03 -3.24 -2.84
N TYR A 64 10.28 -3.21 -2.37
CA TYR A 64 11.44 -3.46 -3.23
C TYR A 64 11.73 -4.94 -3.44
N ALA A 65 11.62 -5.77 -2.41
CA ALA A 65 11.93 -7.20 -2.49
C ALA A 65 10.74 -8.06 -2.95
N CYS A 66 9.51 -7.57 -2.80
CA CYS A 66 8.31 -8.33 -3.19
C CYS A 66 7.50 -7.60 -4.27
N GLY A 67 7.12 -6.33 -4.02
CA GLY A 67 6.27 -5.56 -4.94
C GLY A 67 6.88 -5.39 -6.33
N ILE A 68 8.13 -4.91 -6.42
CA ILE A 68 8.83 -4.68 -7.70
C ILE A 68 9.00 -5.97 -8.51
N PRO A 69 9.51 -7.10 -7.95
CA PRO A 69 9.62 -8.35 -8.69
C PRO A 69 8.27 -8.86 -9.20
N VAL A 70 7.21 -8.76 -8.40
CA VAL A 70 5.86 -9.16 -8.82
C VAL A 70 5.32 -8.22 -9.90
N ALA A 71 5.50 -6.92 -9.77
CA ALA A 71 5.14 -5.95 -10.80
C ALA A 71 5.87 -6.23 -12.11
N ALA A 72 7.18 -6.51 -12.06
CA ALA A 72 7.96 -6.85 -13.24
C ALA A 72 7.49 -8.16 -13.89
N LEU A 73 7.19 -9.17 -13.08
CA LEU A 73 6.66 -10.45 -13.56
C LEU A 73 5.30 -10.28 -14.25
N LEU A 74 4.36 -9.60 -13.59
CA LEU A 74 3.00 -9.40 -14.10
C LEU A 74 2.98 -8.47 -15.32
N GLY A 75 3.68 -7.34 -15.25
CA GLY A 75 3.68 -6.31 -16.29
C GLY A 75 4.41 -6.75 -17.57
N PHE A 76 5.57 -7.39 -17.44
CA PHE A 76 6.41 -7.73 -18.60
C PHE A 76 6.27 -9.19 -19.03
N ARG A 77 6.32 -10.15 -18.10
CA ARG A 77 6.32 -11.58 -18.48
C ARG A 77 4.93 -12.12 -18.80
N LEU A 78 3.92 -11.67 -18.04
CA LEU A 78 2.52 -12.07 -18.25
C LEU A 78 1.76 -11.10 -19.16
N ALA A 79 2.45 -10.11 -19.74
CA ALA A 79 1.90 -9.14 -20.70
C ALA A 79 0.65 -8.39 -20.20
N LEU A 80 0.49 -8.23 -18.87
CA LEU A 80 -0.58 -7.42 -18.28
C LEU A 80 -0.27 -5.91 -18.31
N SER A 81 0.84 -5.49 -18.92
CA SER A 81 1.19 -4.08 -19.12
C SER A 81 1.06 -3.26 -17.82
N VAL A 82 0.32 -2.14 -17.86
CA VAL A 82 0.14 -1.21 -16.74
C VAL A 82 -0.68 -1.85 -15.61
N GLU A 83 -1.68 -2.67 -15.94
CA GLU A 83 -2.50 -3.41 -14.99
C GLU A 83 -1.62 -4.32 -14.11
N GLY A 84 -0.66 -5.02 -14.74
CA GLY A 84 0.30 -5.88 -14.04
C GLY A 84 1.20 -5.11 -13.07
N LEU A 85 1.61 -3.90 -13.44
CA LEU A 85 2.42 -3.03 -12.57
C LEU A 85 1.63 -2.59 -11.33
N TRP A 86 0.37 -2.17 -11.51
CA TRP A 86 -0.51 -1.79 -10.39
C TRP A 86 -0.81 -2.96 -9.46
N LEU A 87 -1.04 -4.17 -10.01
CA LEU A 87 -1.23 -5.37 -9.20
C LEU A 87 0.02 -5.71 -8.37
N GLY A 88 1.21 -5.57 -8.94
CA GLY A 88 2.46 -5.76 -8.20
C GLY A 88 2.69 -4.71 -7.11
N PHE A 89 2.33 -3.45 -7.37
CA PHE A 89 2.32 -2.41 -6.35
C PHE A 89 1.35 -2.75 -5.21
N GLY A 90 0.11 -3.13 -5.52
CA GLY A 90 -0.88 -3.59 -4.54
C GLY A 90 -0.42 -4.79 -3.72
N PHE A 91 0.32 -5.72 -4.33
CA PHE A 91 0.95 -6.84 -3.62
C PHE A 91 2.01 -6.35 -2.61
N GLY A 92 2.84 -5.37 -3.00
CA GLY A 92 3.79 -4.73 -2.07
C GLY A 92 3.10 -4.09 -0.86
N VAL A 93 2.01 -3.35 -1.09
CA VAL A 93 1.16 -2.78 -0.03
C VAL A 93 0.64 -3.89 0.89
N PHE A 94 0.08 -4.95 0.31
CA PHE A 94 -0.46 -6.09 1.05
C PHE A 94 0.57 -6.75 1.98
N VAL A 95 1.77 -7.01 1.47
CA VAL A 95 2.87 -7.58 2.25
C VAL A 95 3.28 -6.64 3.38
N SER A 96 3.42 -5.33 3.10
CA SER A 96 3.75 -4.32 4.12
C SER A 96 2.70 -4.29 5.23
N VAL A 97 1.41 -4.14 4.88
CA VAL A 97 0.29 -4.12 5.85
C VAL A 97 0.30 -5.37 6.71
N SER A 98 0.38 -6.55 6.07
CA SER A 98 0.32 -7.84 6.77
C SER A 98 1.46 -7.99 7.77
N LEU A 99 2.69 -7.66 7.37
CA LEU A 99 3.86 -7.75 8.26
C LEU A 99 3.77 -6.76 9.42
N LEU A 100 3.38 -5.50 9.16
CA LEU A 100 3.22 -4.50 10.20
C LEU A 100 2.09 -4.86 11.17
N LEU A 101 0.96 -5.35 10.67
CA LEU A 101 -0.14 -5.77 11.53
C LEU A 101 0.27 -6.96 12.41
N CYS A 102 0.90 -7.98 11.83
CA CYS A 102 1.42 -9.13 12.59
C CYS A 102 2.44 -8.72 13.65
N MET A 103 3.35 -7.80 13.33
CA MET A 103 4.31 -7.29 14.31
C MET A 103 3.62 -6.48 15.42
N LEU A 104 2.66 -5.62 15.09
CA LEU A 104 1.92 -4.83 16.07
C LEU A 104 1.17 -5.73 17.06
N LEU A 105 0.54 -6.80 16.57
CA LEU A 105 -0.23 -7.73 17.40
C LEU A 105 0.64 -8.71 18.20
N GLY A 106 1.84 -9.02 17.71
CA GLY A 106 2.67 -10.10 18.28
C GLY A 106 3.93 -9.67 19.03
N ARG A 107 4.47 -8.45 18.79
CA ARG A 107 5.78 -8.07 19.34
C ARG A 107 5.75 -7.14 20.54
N TRP A 108 4.68 -6.39 20.76
CA TRP A 108 4.66 -5.38 21.82
C TRP A 108 3.40 -5.46 22.66
N SER A 109 3.57 -5.35 23.98
CA SER A 109 2.46 -5.12 24.90
C SER A 109 2.13 -3.63 24.94
N TRP A 110 0.84 -3.29 24.95
CA TRP A 110 0.40 -1.90 25.12
C TRP A 110 0.90 -1.28 26.43
N LYS A 111 1.12 -2.10 27.48
CA LYS A 111 1.68 -1.62 28.75
C LYS A 111 3.13 -1.19 28.60
N GLU A 112 3.96 -2.01 27.97
CA GLU A 112 5.37 -1.70 27.69
C GLU A 112 5.48 -0.45 26.81
N LEU A 113 4.63 -0.33 25.79
CA LEU A 113 4.59 0.84 24.92
C LEU A 113 4.19 2.11 25.67
N ALA A 114 3.27 2.02 26.64
CA ALA A 114 2.86 3.14 27.48
C ALA A 114 3.99 3.56 28.45
N GLU A 115 4.68 2.59 29.06
CA GLU A 115 5.84 2.85 29.92
C GLU A 115 6.99 3.49 29.12
N GLU A 116 7.32 2.96 27.93
CA GLU A 116 8.32 3.56 27.03
C GLU A 116 7.94 5.01 26.65
N ALA A 117 6.65 5.29 26.43
CA ALA A 117 6.18 6.63 26.09
C ALA A 117 6.31 7.59 27.29
N GLN A 118 5.99 7.13 28.50
CA GLN A 118 6.15 7.92 29.73
C GLN A 118 7.62 8.24 30.01
N GLN A 119 8.52 7.27 29.83
CA GLN A 119 9.97 7.49 30.02
C GLN A 119 10.58 8.49 29.02
N ARG A 120 9.98 8.65 27.83
CA ARG A 120 10.44 9.64 26.83
C ARG A 120 9.97 11.06 27.14
N THR A 121 8.96 11.22 28.00
CA THR A 121 8.33 12.52 28.29
C THR A 121 8.60 13.01 29.71
N ALA A 122 9.06 12.14 30.61
CA ALA A 122 9.60 12.48 31.92
C ALA A 122 11.03 13.06 31.80
#